data_AF-A0A6G1RM51-F1
#
_entry.id   AF-A0A6G1RM51-F1
#
_cell.length_a   1.000
_cell.length_b   1.000
_cell.length_c   1.000
_cell.angle_alpha   90.00
_cell.angle_beta   90.00
_cell.angle_gamma   90.00
#
_symmetry.space_group_name_H-M   'P 1'
#
loop_
_entity.id
_entity.type
_entity.pdbx_description
1 polymer ?
#
loop_
_entity_poly.entity_id
_entity_poly.type
_entity_poly.pdbx_seq_one_letter_code
_entity_poly.pdbx_strand_id
1 'polypeptide(L)'
;KRDVLARFKHLRAVLDIVDGSDLKQLFENHYSQIYFIFYENFITLENSLKQKGNKSQREELDSILFVFEKILQLLPERIYYRWHFHSIGSILKKLLHTGNSLKIRCEGIRLFLLWLQALQTNSGEEQILIFACLVPGFPPIMSSRGPCTLDNLISPPTAPDAKIFPEEITPLLPAVSGEKIAEDQTCYFLQLLLKYMVIQAASLEWKNKENQDTGFKFLFTLFRKYYLPHLFPSFTKLTNLYKPVLDIPDVRPRPVYIAATRNNENVYSTKIPYMAARVVFIKWLVTFFLEKKYLTAVQNTKNGGEMIPKIIQTVSVVNQDKNTELEASMPYTGEQERSHSNSSTLSDRRLSNSSLCSIEEQHRTVYEMVQRILLSTRGYVNFVNEVFRQAFLLPPSDIAATRKVVKVYRKWILQEKPVFMEEPDKREDGQDAVVALEDESAQTDGPMAAPAHSLLQQQTNYHQQPLL
;
A
#
# COMPACT_ATOMS: atom_id res chain seq x y z
N LYS A 1 -31.29 -16.70 19.81
CA LYS A 1 -29.87 -17.14 19.85
C LYS A 1 -29.55 -18.34 18.94
N ARG A 2 -30.17 -19.54 19.07
CA ARG A 2 -29.81 -20.71 18.21
C ARG A 2 -29.87 -20.45 16.67
N ASP A 3 -30.71 -19.52 16.24
CA ASP A 3 -30.92 -19.18 14.82
C ASP A 3 -29.82 -18.31 14.17
N VAL A 4 -29.03 -17.55 14.95
CA VAL A 4 -28.05 -16.58 14.42
C VAL A 4 -26.88 -17.27 13.72
N LEU A 5 -26.27 -18.24 14.38
CA LEU A 5 -25.15 -19.03 13.84
C LEU A 5 -25.60 -20.00 12.73
N ALA A 6 -26.85 -20.47 12.76
CA ALA A 6 -27.39 -21.35 11.73
C ALA A 6 -27.54 -20.62 10.39
N ARG A 7 -28.14 -19.42 10.40
CA ARG A 7 -28.25 -18.54 9.22
C ARG A 7 -26.86 -18.15 8.68
N PHE A 8 -25.90 -17.89 9.55
CA PHE A 8 -24.50 -17.62 9.14
C PHE A 8 -23.85 -18.82 8.46
N LYS A 9 -23.96 -20.04 9.03
CA LYS A 9 -23.43 -21.26 8.41
C LYS A 9 -24.06 -21.55 7.05
N HIS A 10 -25.36 -21.29 6.90
CA HIS A 10 -26.04 -21.44 5.62
C HIS A 10 -25.53 -20.42 4.58
N LEU A 11 -25.43 -19.13 4.95
CA LEU A 11 -24.81 -18.11 4.11
C LEU A 11 -23.38 -18.49 3.71
N ARG A 12 -22.56 -18.96 4.65
CA ARG A 12 -21.18 -19.39 4.36
C ARG A 12 -21.14 -20.58 3.40
N ALA A 13 -22.06 -21.53 3.49
CA ALA A 13 -22.15 -22.63 2.53
C ALA A 13 -22.58 -22.16 1.12
N VAL A 14 -23.51 -21.19 1.03
CA VAL A 14 -23.87 -20.56 -0.26
C VAL A 14 -22.66 -19.88 -0.89
N LEU A 15 -21.82 -19.20 -0.09
CA LEU A 15 -20.55 -18.59 -0.54
C LEU A 15 -19.48 -19.60 -1.00
N ASP A 16 -19.62 -20.90 -0.71
CA ASP A 16 -18.72 -21.96 -1.20
C ASP A 16 -19.28 -22.69 -2.43
N ILE A 17 -20.51 -22.38 -2.86
CA ILE A 17 -21.22 -23.07 -3.96
C ILE A 17 -21.52 -22.12 -5.13
N VAL A 18 -21.79 -20.84 -4.86
CA VAL A 18 -22.20 -19.87 -5.87
C VAL A 18 -21.02 -18.99 -6.26
N ASP A 19 -20.67 -19.01 -7.54
CA ASP A 19 -19.53 -18.27 -8.11
C ASP A 19 -19.96 -17.02 -8.91
N GLY A 20 -19.04 -16.06 -9.03
CA GLY A 20 -19.08 -14.99 -10.03
C GLY A 20 -20.36 -14.13 -10.07
N SER A 21 -20.96 -14.02 -11.25
CA SER A 21 -22.10 -13.12 -11.52
C SER A 21 -23.30 -13.36 -10.61
N ASP A 22 -23.60 -14.63 -10.35
CA ASP A 22 -24.79 -15.06 -9.62
C ASP A 22 -24.63 -14.73 -8.13
N LEU A 23 -23.39 -14.83 -7.64
CA LEU A 23 -23.01 -14.42 -6.29
C LEU A 23 -23.17 -12.91 -6.11
N LYS A 24 -22.70 -12.11 -7.07
CA LYS A 24 -22.91 -10.66 -7.05
C LYS A 24 -24.40 -10.29 -7.08
N GLN A 25 -25.19 -10.92 -7.96
CA GLN A 25 -26.64 -10.67 -8.03
C GLN A 25 -27.36 -11.05 -6.73
N LEU A 26 -26.98 -12.16 -6.09
CA LEU A 26 -27.48 -12.57 -4.78
C LEU A 26 -27.18 -11.52 -3.71
N PHE A 27 -25.96 -10.97 -3.69
CA PHE A 27 -25.59 -9.89 -2.77
C PHE A 27 -26.37 -8.61 -3.04
N GLU A 28 -26.53 -8.20 -4.31
CA GLU A 28 -27.28 -7.00 -4.66
C GLU A 28 -28.76 -7.05 -4.27
N ASN A 29 -29.37 -8.23 -4.35
CA ASN A 29 -30.78 -8.50 -4.01
C ASN A 29 -31.02 -8.64 -2.50
N HIS A 30 -30.07 -9.22 -1.76
CA HIS A 30 -30.23 -9.57 -0.33
C HIS A 30 -29.26 -8.85 0.61
N TYR A 31 -28.64 -7.76 0.15
CA TYR A 31 -27.67 -6.93 0.85
C TYR A 31 -28.00 -6.65 2.32
N SER A 32 -29.23 -6.23 2.64
CA SER A 32 -29.66 -5.93 4.00
C SER A 32 -29.68 -7.17 4.90
N GLN A 33 -30.19 -8.30 4.40
CA GLN A 33 -30.27 -9.56 5.16
C GLN A 33 -28.87 -10.15 5.38
N ILE A 34 -28.02 -10.11 4.35
CA ILE A 34 -26.62 -10.57 4.42
C ILE A 34 -25.83 -9.72 5.43
N TYR A 35 -25.96 -8.39 5.38
CA TYR A 35 -25.31 -7.50 6.34
C TYR A 35 -25.81 -7.75 7.77
N PHE A 36 -27.11 -7.95 7.96
CA PHE A 36 -27.68 -8.25 9.27
C PHE A 36 -27.15 -9.57 9.85
N ILE A 37 -27.11 -10.64 9.05
CA ILE A 37 -26.53 -11.94 9.45
C ILE A 37 -25.06 -11.77 9.83
N PHE A 38 -24.26 -11.06 9.03
CA PHE A 38 -22.87 -10.75 9.35
C PHE A 38 -22.75 -9.99 10.68
N TYR A 39 -23.50 -8.89 10.84
CA TYR A 39 -23.41 -7.98 11.97
C TYR A 39 -23.81 -8.65 13.30
N GLU A 40 -24.92 -9.41 13.32
CA GLU A 40 -25.33 -10.14 14.52
C GLU A 40 -24.27 -11.15 14.98
N ASN A 41 -23.62 -11.84 14.04
CA ASN A 41 -22.56 -12.81 14.37
C ASN A 41 -21.28 -12.11 14.83
N PHE A 42 -20.88 -11.00 14.18
CA PHE A 42 -19.72 -10.21 14.61
C PHE A 42 -19.88 -9.69 16.04
N ILE A 43 -21.00 -9.05 16.36
CA ILE A 43 -21.28 -8.51 17.71
C ILE A 43 -21.40 -9.64 18.75
N THR A 44 -21.97 -10.80 18.37
CA THR A 44 -22.03 -11.97 19.27
C THR A 44 -20.62 -12.49 19.58
N LEU A 45 -19.76 -12.61 18.58
CA LEU A 45 -18.39 -13.09 18.75
C LEU A 45 -17.52 -12.08 19.51
N GLU A 46 -17.58 -10.78 19.18
CA GLU A 46 -16.85 -9.71 19.88
C GLU A 46 -17.05 -9.78 21.40
N ASN A 47 -18.31 -9.86 21.84
CA ASN A 47 -18.63 -9.92 23.26
C ASN A 47 -18.05 -11.17 23.96
N SER A 48 -17.90 -12.27 23.22
CA SER A 48 -17.25 -13.49 23.73
C SER A 48 -15.71 -13.43 23.72
N LEU A 49 -15.12 -12.68 22.78
CA LEU A 49 -13.65 -12.52 22.67
C LEU A 49 -13.08 -11.68 23.81
N LYS A 50 -13.85 -10.68 24.29
CA LYS A 50 -13.54 -9.88 25.49
C LYS A 50 -13.32 -10.73 26.76
N GLN A 51 -13.79 -11.98 26.78
CA GLN A 51 -13.63 -12.93 27.90
C GLN A 51 -12.50 -13.97 27.70
N LYS A 52 -11.50 -13.65 26.87
CA LYS A 52 -10.31 -14.48 26.48
C LYS A 52 -10.60 -15.49 25.36
N GLY A 53 -10.33 -15.06 24.12
CA GLY A 53 -10.56 -15.84 22.90
C GLY A 53 -9.75 -17.15 22.77
N ASN A 54 -10.47 -18.27 22.66
CA ASN A 54 -9.94 -19.61 22.38
C ASN A 54 -9.70 -19.87 20.87
N LYS A 55 -9.19 -21.05 20.49
CA LYS A 55 -8.90 -21.41 19.08
C LYS A 55 -10.15 -21.36 18.19
N SER A 56 -11.26 -21.93 18.64
CA SER A 56 -12.54 -21.97 17.91
C SER A 56 -13.05 -20.56 17.60
N GLN A 57 -12.97 -19.64 18.56
CA GLN A 57 -13.40 -18.24 18.37
C GLN A 57 -12.51 -17.47 17.37
N ARG A 58 -11.25 -17.87 17.18
CA ARG A 58 -10.37 -17.29 16.14
C ARG A 58 -10.75 -17.79 14.74
N GLU A 59 -11.09 -19.07 14.61
CA GLU A 59 -11.58 -19.67 13.36
C GLU A 59 -12.96 -19.12 12.98
N GLU A 60 -13.82 -18.86 13.98
CA GLU A 60 -15.09 -18.17 13.80
C GLU A 60 -14.89 -16.69 13.37
N LEU A 61 -13.91 -15.99 13.96
CA LEU A 61 -13.56 -14.62 13.54
C LEU A 61 -13.08 -14.58 12.09
N ASP A 62 -12.13 -15.45 11.72
CA ASP A 62 -11.64 -15.56 10.35
C ASP A 62 -12.81 -15.84 9.36
N SER A 63 -13.77 -16.68 9.77
CA SER A 63 -14.98 -16.98 8.98
C SER A 63 -15.92 -15.78 8.84
N ILE A 64 -16.12 -14.99 9.90
CA ILE A 64 -16.94 -13.77 9.88
C ILE A 64 -16.27 -12.67 9.04
N LEU A 65 -14.96 -12.53 9.12
CA LEU A 65 -14.20 -11.57 8.32
C LEU A 65 -14.18 -11.94 6.83
N PHE A 66 -14.22 -13.22 6.47
CA PHE A 66 -14.44 -13.64 5.09
C PHE A 66 -15.80 -13.18 4.53
N VAL A 67 -16.89 -13.30 5.32
CA VAL A 67 -18.20 -12.78 4.90
C VAL A 67 -18.18 -11.25 4.80
N PHE A 68 -17.50 -10.57 5.72
CA PHE A 68 -17.31 -9.12 5.68
C PHE A 68 -16.55 -8.67 4.43
N GLU A 69 -15.47 -9.36 4.07
CA GLU A 69 -14.75 -9.14 2.82
C GLU A 69 -15.69 -9.28 1.61
N LYS A 70 -16.52 -10.32 1.54
CA LYS A 70 -17.46 -10.49 0.44
C LYS A 70 -18.51 -9.39 0.37
N ILE A 71 -18.98 -8.87 1.51
CA ILE A 71 -19.84 -7.67 1.56
C ILE A 71 -19.11 -6.46 0.95
N LEU A 72 -17.83 -6.25 1.29
CA LEU A 72 -17.04 -5.13 0.74
C LEU A 72 -16.73 -5.30 -0.76
N GLN A 73 -16.45 -6.53 -1.23
CA GLN A 73 -16.12 -6.83 -2.63
C GLN A 73 -17.32 -6.73 -3.56
N LEU A 74 -18.50 -7.21 -3.13
CA LEU A 74 -19.67 -7.42 -3.99
C LEU A 74 -20.69 -6.27 -3.95
N LEU A 75 -20.56 -5.32 -3.02
CA LEU A 75 -21.47 -4.17 -2.87
C LEU A 75 -20.78 -2.79 -2.96
N PRO A 76 -19.78 -2.58 -3.84
CA PRO A 76 -19.03 -1.33 -3.88
C PRO A 76 -19.90 -0.12 -4.21
N GLU A 77 -20.92 -0.25 -5.06
CA GLU A 77 -21.85 0.85 -5.36
C GLU A 77 -22.65 1.30 -4.13
N ARG A 78 -23.08 0.36 -3.27
CA ARG A 78 -23.80 0.71 -2.03
C ARG A 78 -22.86 1.42 -1.06
N ILE A 79 -21.62 0.95 -0.95
CA ILE A 79 -20.60 1.55 -0.09
C ILE A 79 -20.23 2.96 -0.57
N TYR A 80 -20.11 3.17 -1.88
CA TYR A 80 -19.91 4.49 -2.48
C TYR A 80 -21.02 5.47 -2.05
N TYR A 81 -22.29 5.03 -2.07
CA TYR A 81 -23.43 5.78 -1.50
C TYR A 81 -23.56 5.70 0.03
N ARG A 82 -22.47 5.40 0.74
CA ARG A 82 -22.35 5.41 2.22
C ARG A 82 -23.35 4.48 2.95
N TRP A 83 -23.79 3.40 2.30
CA TRP A 83 -24.59 2.35 2.95
C TRP A 83 -23.83 1.71 4.13
N HIS A 84 -24.49 1.60 5.29
CA HIS A 84 -23.92 1.18 6.57
C HIS A 84 -22.59 1.85 6.99
N PHE A 85 -22.29 3.05 6.46
CA PHE A 85 -21.01 3.75 6.64
C PHE A 85 -20.47 3.74 8.08
N HIS A 86 -21.28 4.16 9.05
CA HIS A 86 -20.86 4.22 10.46
C HIS A 86 -20.64 2.84 11.10
N SER A 87 -21.44 1.84 10.72
CA SER A 87 -21.34 0.47 11.23
C SER A 87 -20.10 -0.23 10.68
N ILE A 88 -19.88 -0.14 9.36
CA ILE A 88 -18.67 -0.64 8.68
C ILE A 88 -17.43 0.07 9.24
N GLY A 89 -17.45 1.40 9.36
CA GLY A 89 -16.37 2.18 9.94
C GLY A 89 -16.05 1.78 11.39
N SER A 90 -17.05 1.54 12.24
CA SER A 90 -16.86 1.09 13.62
C SER A 90 -16.16 -0.28 13.68
N ILE A 91 -16.59 -1.24 12.85
CA ILE A 91 -15.96 -2.57 12.76
C ILE A 91 -14.50 -2.47 12.29
N LEU A 92 -14.23 -1.63 11.29
CA LEU A 92 -12.87 -1.40 10.82
C LEU A 92 -11.99 -0.73 11.87
N LYS A 93 -12.51 0.23 12.66
CA LYS A 93 -11.76 0.79 13.80
C LYS A 93 -11.48 -0.27 14.88
N LYS A 94 -12.42 -1.18 15.18
CA LYS A 94 -12.21 -2.34 16.08
C LYS A 94 -11.12 -3.29 15.58
N LEU A 95 -10.96 -3.47 14.26
CA LEU A 95 -9.89 -4.27 13.65
C LEU A 95 -8.53 -3.54 13.63
N LEU A 96 -8.53 -2.24 13.33
CA LEU A 96 -7.33 -1.40 13.24
C LEU A 96 -6.67 -1.08 14.59
N HIS A 97 -7.42 -1.23 15.70
CA HIS A 97 -6.97 -0.88 17.05
C HIS A 97 -5.56 -1.39 17.36
N THR A 98 -4.67 -0.51 17.80
CA THR A 98 -3.22 -0.75 17.91
C THR A 98 -2.83 -1.88 18.86
N GLY A 99 -3.62 -2.08 19.91
CA GLY A 99 -3.50 -3.19 20.86
C GLY A 99 -3.90 -4.58 20.33
N ASN A 100 -4.47 -4.70 19.12
CA ASN A 100 -4.71 -6.01 18.50
C ASN A 100 -3.39 -6.72 18.12
N SER A 101 -3.43 -8.05 18.12
CA SER A 101 -2.37 -8.89 17.52
C SER A 101 -2.07 -8.50 16.07
N LEU A 102 -0.83 -8.78 15.62
CA LEU A 102 -0.36 -8.29 14.32
C LEU A 102 -1.20 -8.85 13.17
N LYS A 103 -1.65 -10.11 13.26
CA LYS A 103 -2.55 -10.74 12.28
C LYS A 103 -3.82 -9.90 12.07
N ILE A 104 -4.48 -9.51 13.16
CA ILE A 104 -5.75 -8.76 13.12
C ILE A 104 -5.54 -7.33 12.62
N ARG A 105 -4.45 -6.66 13.03
CA ARG A 105 -4.12 -5.33 12.51
C ARG A 105 -3.84 -5.35 11.01
N CYS A 106 -3.10 -6.35 10.52
CA CYS A 106 -2.82 -6.50 9.10
C CYS A 106 -4.09 -6.73 8.27
N GLU A 107 -5.01 -7.54 8.80
CA GLU A 107 -6.31 -7.79 8.18
C GLU A 107 -7.24 -6.57 8.23
N GLY A 108 -7.23 -5.83 9.35
CA GLY A 108 -7.92 -4.55 9.49
C GLY A 108 -7.46 -3.53 8.46
N ILE A 109 -6.15 -3.41 8.23
CA ILE A 109 -5.59 -2.55 7.17
C ILE A 109 -6.07 -3.00 5.79
N ARG A 110 -6.05 -4.31 5.51
CA ARG A 110 -6.49 -4.86 4.23
C ARG A 110 -7.95 -4.51 3.92
N LEU A 111 -8.85 -4.80 4.86
CA LEU A 111 -10.30 -4.56 4.72
C LEU A 111 -10.64 -3.07 4.75
N PHE A 112 -9.88 -2.26 5.50
CA PHE A 112 -10.05 -0.80 5.51
C PHE A 112 -9.71 -0.18 4.17
N LEU A 113 -8.60 -0.61 3.53
CA LEU A 113 -8.22 -0.09 2.21
C LEU A 113 -9.24 -0.50 1.13
N LEU A 114 -9.78 -1.72 1.21
CA LEU A 114 -10.88 -2.18 0.34
C LEU A 114 -12.15 -1.31 0.50
N TRP A 115 -12.55 -1.02 1.73
CA TRP A 115 -13.69 -0.13 2.02
C TRP A 115 -13.43 1.30 1.54
N LEU A 116 -12.23 1.84 1.78
CA LEU A 116 -11.85 3.19 1.36
C LEU A 116 -11.78 3.34 -0.17
N GLN A 117 -11.41 2.26 -0.89
CA GLN A 117 -11.45 2.19 -2.36
C GLN A 117 -12.87 2.12 -2.93
N ALA A 118 -13.84 1.60 -2.18
CA ALA A 118 -15.25 1.64 -2.54
C ALA A 118 -15.89 3.00 -2.23
N LEU A 119 -15.44 3.69 -1.16
CA LEU A 119 -15.89 5.04 -0.82
C LEU A 119 -15.40 6.11 -1.81
N GLN A 120 -14.11 6.08 -2.17
CA GLN A 120 -13.47 7.09 -3.02
C GLN A 120 -13.75 8.52 -2.51
N THR A 121 -14.27 9.40 -3.37
CA THR A 121 -14.65 10.78 -3.08
C THR A 121 -15.79 10.93 -2.05
N ASN A 122 -16.53 9.85 -1.73
CA ASN A 122 -17.54 9.84 -0.66
C ASN A 122 -16.98 9.47 0.72
N SER A 123 -15.65 9.32 0.86
CA SER A 123 -14.99 9.22 2.17
C SER A 123 -15.05 10.54 2.96
N GLY A 124 -14.99 10.46 4.29
CA GLY A 124 -14.90 11.64 5.16
C GLY A 124 -13.46 11.93 5.62
N GLU A 125 -13.25 13.10 6.22
CA GLU A 125 -11.96 13.52 6.79
C GLU A 125 -11.39 12.46 7.75
N GLU A 126 -12.21 11.91 8.66
CA GLU A 126 -11.81 10.85 9.60
C GLU A 126 -11.20 9.64 8.88
N GLN A 127 -11.77 9.21 7.75
CA GLN A 127 -11.29 8.05 6.99
C GLN A 127 -9.96 8.36 6.28
N ILE A 128 -9.80 9.60 5.78
CA ILE A 128 -8.55 10.07 5.17
C ILE A 128 -7.45 10.19 6.24
N LEU A 129 -7.78 10.67 7.44
CA LEU A 129 -6.84 10.75 8.57
C LEU A 129 -6.45 9.36 9.09
N ILE A 130 -7.40 8.41 9.17
CA ILE A 130 -7.10 7.01 9.50
C ILE A 130 -6.12 6.43 8.47
N PHE A 131 -6.36 6.64 7.17
CA PHE A 131 -5.43 6.23 6.10
C PHE A 131 -4.02 6.79 6.32
N ALA A 132 -3.90 8.09 6.61
CA ALA A 132 -2.62 8.76 6.85
C ALA A 132 -1.88 8.23 8.10
N CYS A 133 -2.61 7.69 9.09
CA CYS A 133 -2.05 7.13 10.31
C CYS A 133 -1.82 5.60 10.31
N LEU A 134 -2.07 4.89 9.20
CA LEU A 134 -1.93 3.41 9.16
C LEU A 134 -0.49 2.92 9.38
N VAL A 135 0.52 3.66 8.91
CA VAL A 135 1.93 3.32 9.08
C VAL A 135 2.49 4.05 10.32
N PRO A 136 2.88 3.34 11.40
CA PRO A 136 3.47 3.95 12.58
C PRO A 136 4.86 4.52 12.27
N GLY A 137 5.29 5.50 13.08
CA GLY A 137 6.63 6.11 12.98
C GLY A 137 6.71 7.34 12.08
N PHE A 138 5.71 7.61 11.25
CA PHE A 138 5.56 8.92 10.58
C PHE A 138 5.05 10.00 11.56
N PRO A 139 5.29 11.30 11.28
CA PRO A 139 4.82 12.38 12.16
C PRO A 139 3.28 12.41 12.26
N PRO A 140 2.70 12.84 13.40
CA PRO A 140 1.26 13.04 13.52
C PRO A 140 0.74 14.06 12.50
N ILE A 141 -0.45 13.80 11.94
CA ILE A 141 -1.09 14.71 10.98
C ILE A 141 -1.81 15.81 11.75
N MET A 142 -1.65 17.08 11.36
CA MET A 142 -2.41 18.17 11.97
C MET A 142 -3.81 18.25 11.37
N SER A 143 -4.84 18.24 12.23
CA SER A 143 -6.23 18.52 11.86
C SER A 143 -6.73 19.79 12.55
N SER A 144 -7.94 20.23 12.21
CA SER A 144 -8.67 21.27 12.95
C SER A 144 -8.86 20.97 14.45
N ARG A 145 -8.73 19.69 14.85
CA ARG A 145 -8.83 19.21 16.25
C ARG A 145 -7.46 18.93 16.88
N GLY A 146 -6.37 19.34 16.24
CA GLY A 146 -5.00 19.10 16.69
C GLY A 146 -4.35 17.83 16.11
N PRO A 147 -3.26 17.33 16.75
CA PRO A 147 -2.49 16.19 16.27
C PRO A 147 -3.27 14.86 16.24
N CYS A 148 -3.39 14.29 15.05
CA CYS A 148 -4.00 12.99 14.80
C CYS A 148 -2.94 11.88 14.83
N THR A 149 -3.20 10.88 15.68
CA THR A 149 -2.58 9.55 15.68
C THR A 149 -3.66 8.50 15.43
N LEU A 150 -3.27 7.28 15.05
CA LEU A 150 -4.24 6.19 14.84
C LEU A 150 -5.04 5.91 16.12
N ASP A 151 -4.38 5.95 17.29
CA ASP A 151 -5.02 5.77 18.59
C ASP A 151 -6.08 6.85 18.87
N ASN A 152 -5.74 8.13 18.67
CA ASN A 152 -6.68 9.24 18.90
C ASN A 152 -7.88 9.25 17.92
N LEU A 153 -7.72 8.64 16.73
CA LEU A 153 -8.80 8.51 15.73
C LEU A 153 -9.70 7.29 16.01
N ILE A 154 -9.13 6.22 16.57
CA ILE A 154 -9.86 5.01 16.95
C ILE A 154 -10.62 5.23 18.27
N SER A 155 -9.92 5.74 19.27
CA SER A 155 -10.41 5.97 20.62
C SER A 155 -10.16 7.44 21.00
N PRO A 156 -11.01 8.38 20.51
CA PRO A 156 -10.83 9.80 20.79
C PRO A 156 -10.95 10.11 22.28
N PRO A 157 -10.11 11.01 22.82
CA PRO A 157 -10.16 11.37 24.23
C PRO A 157 -11.54 11.93 24.60
N THR A 158 -12.11 11.42 25.68
CA THR A 158 -13.44 11.81 26.15
C THR A 158 -13.46 13.26 26.61
N ALA A 159 -14.40 14.05 26.08
CA ALA A 159 -14.65 15.40 26.59
C ALA A 159 -15.24 15.31 28.00
N PRO A 160 -14.73 16.08 28.99
CA PRO A 160 -15.11 15.91 30.40
C PRO A 160 -16.60 16.18 30.68
N ASP A 161 -17.26 17.00 29.86
CA ASP A 161 -18.68 17.40 30.05
C ASP A 161 -19.69 16.57 29.24
N ALA A 162 -19.25 15.53 28.52
CA ALA A 162 -20.15 14.71 27.70
C ALA A 162 -21.00 13.77 28.57
N LYS A 163 -22.34 13.90 28.50
CA LYS A 163 -23.27 12.99 29.21
C LYS A 163 -23.56 11.68 28.46
N ILE A 164 -23.17 11.61 27.18
CA ILE A 164 -23.30 10.44 26.32
C ILE A 164 -21.94 10.25 25.65
N PHE A 165 -21.35 9.07 25.85
CA PHE A 165 -20.09 8.69 25.21
C PHE A 165 -20.36 7.71 24.07
N PRO A 166 -19.60 7.77 22.96
CA PRO A 166 -19.59 6.71 21.96
C PRO A 166 -19.22 5.35 22.58
N GLU A 167 -19.64 4.24 21.97
CA GLU A 167 -19.19 2.90 22.37
C GLU A 167 -17.65 2.82 22.29
N GLU A 168 -17.02 2.42 23.40
CA GLU A 168 -15.56 2.33 23.48
C GLU A 168 -15.02 1.24 22.56
N ILE A 169 -14.12 1.62 21.65
CA ILE A 169 -13.47 0.70 20.73
C ILE A 169 -12.29 0.03 21.45
N THR A 170 -12.49 -1.24 21.77
CA THR A 170 -11.51 -2.10 22.46
C THR A 170 -10.89 -3.11 21.48
N PRO A 171 -9.67 -3.62 21.74
CA PRO A 171 -9.08 -4.67 20.91
C PRO A 171 -9.96 -5.94 20.89
N LEU A 172 -10.19 -6.50 19.70
CA LEU A 172 -10.91 -7.77 19.51
C LEU A 172 -10.07 -8.97 19.99
N LEU A 173 -8.77 -8.95 19.69
CA LEU A 173 -7.82 -10.00 20.06
C LEU A 173 -6.48 -9.35 20.39
N PRO A 174 -6.21 -9.07 21.68
CA PRO A 174 -4.95 -8.50 22.12
C PRO A 174 -3.72 -9.30 21.66
N ALA A 175 -2.61 -8.60 21.41
CA ALA A 175 -1.33 -9.25 21.16
C ALA A 175 -0.92 -10.15 22.33
N VAL A 176 -0.34 -11.32 22.02
CA VAL A 176 0.09 -12.28 23.06
C VAL A 176 1.54 -12.00 23.45
N SER A 177 1.84 -12.02 24.75
CA SER A 177 3.21 -11.86 25.25
C SER A 177 4.19 -12.82 24.57
N GLY A 178 5.18 -12.28 23.86
CA GLY A 178 6.16 -13.05 23.07
C GLY A 178 5.91 -13.08 21.55
N GLU A 179 4.86 -12.43 21.04
CA GLU A 179 4.67 -12.22 19.59
C GLU A 179 5.88 -11.45 19.01
N LYS A 180 6.57 -12.04 18.02
CA LYS A 180 7.76 -11.41 17.39
C LYS A 180 7.34 -10.20 16.57
N ILE A 181 7.46 -9.03 17.17
CA ILE A 181 7.30 -7.73 16.51
C ILE A 181 8.43 -7.55 15.48
N ALA A 182 8.09 -7.08 14.28
CA ALA A 182 9.07 -6.75 13.25
C ALA A 182 10.01 -5.62 13.74
N GLU A 183 11.32 -5.80 13.57
CA GLU A 183 12.34 -4.86 14.06
C GLU A 183 12.16 -3.41 13.56
N ASP A 184 11.64 -3.25 12.34
CA ASP A 184 11.23 -1.97 11.77
C ASP A 184 9.73 -2.05 11.40
N GLN A 185 8.88 -1.65 12.35
CA GLN A 185 7.44 -1.57 12.14
C GLN A 185 7.08 -0.59 11.01
N THR A 186 7.80 0.52 10.85
CA THR A 186 7.55 1.53 9.82
C THR A 186 7.66 0.90 8.44
N CYS A 187 8.76 0.19 8.17
CA CYS A 187 8.97 -0.50 6.90
C CYS A 187 8.03 -1.70 6.71
N TYR A 188 7.64 -2.40 7.79
CA TYR A 188 6.70 -3.51 7.71
C TYR A 188 5.29 -3.03 7.29
N PHE A 189 4.73 -2.05 8.01
CA PHE A 189 3.40 -1.52 7.70
C PHE A 189 3.38 -0.72 6.39
N LEU A 190 4.48 -0.05 6.00
CA LEU A 190 4.59 0.57 4.68
C LEU A 190 4.53 -0.46 3.55
N GLN A 191 5.26 -1.59 3.66
CA GLN A 191 5.16 -2.68 2.68
C GLN A 191 3.74 -3.25 2.61
N LEU A 192 3.08 -3.37 3.75
CA LEU A 192 1.71 -3.86 3.85
C LEU A 192 0.71 -2.91 3.16
N LEU A 193 0.80 -1.61 3.45
CA LEU A 193 0.00 -0.56 2.81
C LEU A 193 0.19 -0.59 1.28
N LEU A 194 1.43 -0.54 0.81
CA LEU A 194 1.77 -0.56 -0.61
C LEU A 194 1.30 -1.84 -1.32
N LYS A 195 1.36 -3.00 -0.64
CA LYS A 195 0.83 -4.27 -1.16
C LYS A 195 -0.70 -4.23 -1.29
N TYR A 196 -1.41 -3.80 -0.26
CA TYR A 196 -2.88 -3.86 -0.25
C TYR A 196 -3.53 -2.74 -1.06
N MET A 197 -2.91 -1.56 -1.19
CA MET A 197 -3.35 -0.53 -2.15
C MET A 197 -3.48 -1.08 -3.57
N VAL A 198 -2.56 -1.97 -3.98
CA VAL A 198 -2.59 -2.65 -5.29
C VAL A 198 -3.63 -3.76 -5.27
N ILE A 199 -3.47 -4.76 -4.40
CA ILE A 199 -4.25 -6.00 -4.48
C ILE A 199 -5.75 -5.77 -4.24
N GLN A 200 -6.12 -4.86 -3.33
CA GLN A 200 -7.54 -4.60 -3.05
C GLN A 200 -8.24 -3.81 -4.18
N ALA A 201 -7.51 -3.04 -5.01
CA ALA A 201 -8.11 -2.21 -6.06
C ALA A 201 -8.92 -3.03 -7.07
N ALA A 202 -8.37 -4.15 -7.52
CA ALA A 202 -9.04 -5.08 -8.43
C ALA A 202 -9.91 -6.13 -7.72
N SER A 203 -9.97 -6.12 -6.38
CA SER A 203 -10.83 -7.02 -5.61
C SER A 203 -12.28 -6.52 -5.52
N LEU A 204 -12.55 -5.27 -5.89
CA LEU A 204 -13.90 -4.71 -5.95
C LEU A 204 -14.60 -5.09 -7.27
N GLU A 205 -15.74 -5.77 -7.16
CA GLU A 205 -16.58 -6.12 -8.30
C GLU A 205 -17.52 -4.96 -8.61
N TRP A 206 -17.05 -3.95 -9.32
CA TRP A 206 -17.87 -2.86 -9.83
C TRP A 206 -18.75 -3.28 -11.03
N LYS A 207 -19.87 -2.60 -11.23
CA LYS A 207 -20.69 -2.70 -12.46
C LYS A 207 -20.02 -2.04 -13.66
N ASN A 208 -19.43 -0.85 -13.47
CA ASN A 208 -18.56 -0.23 -14.47
C ASN A 208 -17.10 -0.63 -14.19
N LYS A 209 -16.41 -1.20 -15.19
CA LYS A 209 -15.00 -1.59 -15.07
C LYS A 209 -14.05 -0.39 -14.91
N GLU A 210 -14.42 0.79 -15.42
CA GLU A 210 -13.60 2.00 -15.29
C GLU A 210 -13.40 2.41 -13.81
N ASN A 211 -14.33 2.05 -12.92
CA ASN A 211 -14.23 2.32 -11.48
C ASN A 211 -13.13 1.50 -10.77
N GLN A 212 -12.55 0.48 -11.41
CA GLN A 212 -11.43 -0.28 -10.85
C GLN A 212 -10.16 0.56 -10.82
N ASP A 213 -9.89 1.29 -11.90
CA ASP A 213 -8.73 2.18 -12.01
C ASP A 213 -8.85 3.36 -11.03
N THR A 214 -10.05 3.92 -10.83
CA THR A 214 -10.29 5.05 -9.92
C THR A 214 -9.99 4.70 -8.46
N GLY A 215 -10.25 3.47 -8.03
CA GLY A 215 -9.94 3.00 -6.67
C GLY A 215 -8.44 3.00 -6.36
N PHE A 216 -7.60 2.56 -7.30
CA PHE A 216 -6.14 2.67 -7.14
C PHE A 216 -5.67 4.13 -7.23
N LYS A 217 -6.12 4.88 -8.25
CA LYS A 217 -5.77 6.30 -8.42
C LYS A 217 -6.06 7.10 -7.14
N PHE A 218 -7.22 6.89 -6.52
CA PHE A 218 -7.61 7.54 -5.26
C PHE A 218 -6.65 7.25 -4.10
N LEU A 219 -6.40 5.97 -3.76
CA LEU A 219 -5.47 5.65 -2.67
C LEU A 219 -4.04 6.12 -2.98
N PHE A 220 -3.62 6.07 -4.24
CA PHE A 220 -2.29 6.51 -4.63
C PHE A 220 -2.13 8.04 -4.51
N THR A 221 -3.18 8.81 -4.78
CA THR A 221 -3.23 10.25 -4.47
C THR A 221 -3.14 10.50 -2.96
N LEU A 222 -3.87 9.76 -2.13
CA LEU A 222 -3.73 9.87 -0.66
C LEU A 222 -2.31 9.52 -0.20
N PHE A 223 -1.70 8.46 -0.77
CA PHE A 223 -0.31 8.09 -0.47
C PHE A 223 0.68 9.20 -0.86
N ARG A 224 0.50 9.79 -2.05
CA ARG A 224 1.28 10.94 -2.52
C ARG A 224 1.11 12.17 -1.62
N LYS A 225 -0.06 12.38 -1.03
CA LYS A 225 -0.32 13.50 -0.11
C LYS A 225 0.31 13.29 1.27
N TYR A 226 0.14 12.11 1.87
CA TYR A 226 0.47 11.89 3.29
C TYR A 226 1.79 11.16 3.56
N TYR A 227 2.28 10.31 2.67
CA TYR A 227 3.51 9.53 2.89
C TYR A 227 4.70 10.01 2.06
N LEU A 228 4.45 10.38 0.79
CA LEU A 228 5.52 10.80 -0.11
C LEU A 228 6.36 11.99 0.38
N PRO A 229 5.81 13.07 1.01
CA PRO A 229 6.63 14.19 1.48
C PRO A 229 7.64 13.79 2.57
N HIS A 230 7.31 12.82 3.40
CA HIS A 230 8.22 12.27 4.41
C HIS A 230 9.25 11.31 3.81
N LEU A 231 8.85 10.54 2.80
CA LEU A 231 9.76 9.69 2.02
C LEU A 231 10.71 10.50 1.13
N PHE A 232 10.29 11.63 0.59
CA PHE A 232 11.11 12.46 -0.30
C PHE A 232 10.88 13.96 -0.02
N PRO A 233 11.47 14.52 1.05
CA PRO A 233 11.31 15.95 1.39
C PRO A 233 11.80 16.91 0.29
N SER A 234 12.66 16.42 -0.62
CA SER A 234 13.20 17.15 -1.76
C SER A 234 12.73 16.53 -3.09
N PHE A 235 11.47 16.08 -3.13
CA PHE A 235 10.83 15.61 -4.37
C PHE A 235 10.54 16.79 -5.28
N THR A 236 11.19 16.87 -6.45
CA THR A 236 10.99 18.01 -7.35
C THR A 236 9.80 17.78 -8.28
N LYS A 237 8.92 18.79 -8.39
CA LYS A 237 7.88 18.83 -9.44
C LYS A 237 8.43 19.25 -10.81
N LEU A 238 9.71 19.63 -10.91
CA LEU A 238 10.36 20.09 -12.16
C LEU A 238 10.86 18.95 -13.05
N THR A 239 10.93 17.71 -12.55
CA THR A 239 11.35 16.56 -13.37
C THR A 239 10.37 16.35 -14.51
N ASN A 240 10.82 16.61 -15.73
CA ASN A 240 10.01 16.50 -16.94
C ASN A 240 10.80 15.78 -18.03
N LEU A 241 10.42 14.53 -18.31
CA LEU A 241 11.08 13.69 -19.31
C LEU A 241 10.94 14.25 -20.74
N TYR A 242 9.84 14.97 -21.01
CA TYR A 242 9.50 15.52 -22.33
C TYR A 242 10.06 16.94 -22.55
N LYS A 243 10.50 17.60 -21.48
CA LYS A 243 11.17 18.90 -21.51
C LYS A 243 12.25 18.92 -20.41
N PRO A 244 13.35 18.16 -20.59
CA PRO A 244 14.37 18.02 -19.56
C PRO A 244 15.07 19.35 -19.27
N VAL A 245 15.33 19.60 -17.99
CA VAL A 245 16.27 20.65 -17.57
C VAL A 245 17.67 20.18 -17.94
N LEU A 246 18.34 20.90 -18.84
CA LEU A 246 19.69 20.58 -19.33
C LEU A 246 20.80 21.25 -18.50
N ASP A 247 20.42 22.08 -17.52
CA ASP A 247 21.36 22.73 -16.60
C ASP A 247 22.09 21.69 -15.75
N ILE A 248 23.38 21.95 -15.49
CA ILE A 248 24.22 21.08 -14.68
C ILE A 248 23.73 21.13 -13.22
N PRO A 249 23.34 20.00 -12.60
CA PRO A 249 22.89 20.01 -11.21
C PRO A 249 24.00 20.42 -10.24
N ASP A 250 23.64 21.15 -9.18
CA ASP A 250 24.56 21.54 -8.12
C ASP A 250 25.31 20.34 -7.51
N VAL A 251 26.54 20.62 -7.05
CA VAL A 251 27.38 19.62 -6.37
C VAL A 251 26.67 19.12 -5.12
N ARG A 252 26.28 17.84 -5.13
CA ARG A 252 25.58 17.21 -4.01
C ARG A 252 26.42 17.32 -2.71
N PRO A 253 25.84 17.78 -1.59
CA PRO A 253 26.49 17.69 -0.28
C PRO A 253 26.93 16.26 0.02
N ARG A 254 28.12 16.09 0.61
CA ARG A 254 28.60 14.75 0.98
C ARG A 254 27.66 14.15 2.03
N PRO A 255 27.10 12.94 1.80
CA PRO A 255 26.23 12.29 2.78
C PRO A 255 26.99 12.03 4.09
N VAL A 256 26.42 12.51 5.20
CA VAL A 256 26.98 12.33 6.54
C VAL A 256 26.58 10.96 7.07
N TYR A 257 27.53 10.02 7.06
CA TYR A 257 27.38 8.70 7.67
C TYR A 257 27.77 8.75 9.14
N ILE A 258 26.98 8.07 9.97
CA ILE A 258 27.26 7.79 11.37
C ILE A 258 27.45 6.27 11.49
N ALA A 259 28.54 5.84 12.12
CA ALA A 259 28.68 4.46 12.55
C ALA A 259 27.79 4.22 13.78
N ALA A 260 26.86 3.28 13.68
CA ALA A 260 26.00 2.84 14.78
C ALA A 260 26.18 1.34 14.98
N THR A 261 26.50 0.92 16.20
CA THR A 261 26.56 -0.49 16.57
C THR A 261 25.16 -1.03 16.81
N ARG A 262 24.76 -2.07 16.06
CA ARG A 262 23.50 -2.80 16.26
C ARG A 262 23.79 -4.29 16.17
N ASN A 263 23.38 -5.07 17.18
CA ASN A 263 23.64 -6.51 17.27
C ASN A 263 25.12 -6.91 17.05
N ASN A 264 26.06 -6.19 17.67
CA ASN A 264 27.52 -6.33 17.50
C ASN A 264 28.07 -6.08 16.07
N GLU A 265 27.25 -5.63 15.12
CA GLU A 265 27.71 -5.20 13.79
C GLU A 265 27.79 -3.67 13.70
N ASN A 266 28.82 -3.16 13.02
CA ASN A 266 29.01 -1.75 12.72
C ASN A 266 28.17 -1.36 11.50
N VAL A 267 26.99 -0.78 11.73
CA VAL A 267 26.07 -0.32 10.67
C VAL A 267 26.30 1.16 10.40
N TYR A 268 26.66 1.51 9.17
CA TYR A 268 26.75 2.91 8.75
C TYR A 268 25.38 3.42 8.32
N SER A 269 24.85 4.43 9.03
CA SER A 269 23.54 5.04 8.76
C SER A 269 23.67 6.52 8.47
N THR A 270 22.87 7.06 7.54
CA THR A 270 22.80 8.50 7.30
C THR A 270 21.85 9.17 8.29
N LYS A 271 22.10 10.42 8.69
CA LYS A 271 21.14 11.23 9.51
C LYS A 271 19.76 11.46 8.87
N ILE A 272 19.55 11.05 7.61
CA ILE A 272 18.35 11.37 6.83
C ILE A 272 17.19 10.46 7.27
N PRO A 273 16.04 11.01 7.72
CA PRO A 273 14.91 10.19 8.15
C PRO A 273 14.36 9.25 7.07
N TYR A 274 13.82 8.13 7.52
CA TYR A 274 13.06 7.17 6.73
C TYR A 274 13.80 6.48 5.56
N MET A 275 15.15 6.41 5.55
CA MET A 275 15.94 5.74 4.49
C MET A 275 15.41 4.36 4.07
N ALA A 276 15.24 3.45 5.03
CA ALA A 276 14.74 2.11 4.75
C ALA A 276 13.35 2.13 4.07
N ALA A 277 12.48 3.06 4.48
CA ALA A 277 11.16 3.27 3.91
C ALA A 277 11.20 3.84 2.48
N ARG A 278 12.16 4.74 2.15
CA ARG A 278 12.42 5.19 0.76
C ARG A 278 12.82 4.02 -0.12
N VAL A 279 13.73 3.20 0.40
CA VAL A 279 14.26 2.01 -0.29
C VAL A 279 13.15 0.97 -0.50
N VAL A 280 12.24 0.80 0.46
CA VAL A 280 11.00 0.01 0.31
C VAL A 280 10.15 0.55 -0.84
N PHE A 281 9.84 1.85 -0.86
CA PHE A 281 8.98 2.44 -1.89
C PHE A 281 9.58 2.35 -3.29
N ILE A 282 10.89 2.65 -3.44
CA ILE A 282 11.61 2.49 -4.71
C ILE A 282 11.59 1.02 -5.17
N LYS A 283 11.86 0.07 -4.25
CA LYS A 283 11.82 -1.37 -4.56
C LYS A 283 10.43 -1.85 -4.96
N TRP A 284 9.37 -1.28 -4.38
CA TRP A 284 7.97 -1.55 -4.73
C TRP A 284 7.64 -1.01 -6.13
N LEU A 285 7.91 0.28 -6.40
CA LEU A 285 7.58 0.91 -7.69
C LEU A 285 8.27 0.21 -8.88
N VAL A 286 9.51 -0.25 -8.67
CA VAL A 286 10.24 -1.05 -9.65
C VAL A 286 9.52 -2.35 -10.05
N THR A 287 8.70 -2.95 -9.18
CA THR A 287 8.07 -4.27 -9.46
C THR A 287 7.08 -4.23 -10.63
N PHE A 288 6.47 -3.08 -10.92
CA PHE A 288 5.56 -2.92 -12.06
C PHE A 288 6.28 -2.88 -13.41
N PHE A 289 7.60 -2.69 -13.43
CA PHE A 289 8.37 -2.53 -14.68
C PHE A 289 9.38 -3.66 -14.91
N LEU A 290 9.88 -4.26 -13.82
CA LEU A 290 10.60 -5.52 -13.85
C LEU A 290 9.63 -6.68 -13.64
N GLU A 291 9.03 -7.14 -14.74
CA GLU A 291 8.49 -8.51 -14.81
C GLU A 291 9.49 -9.47 -14.15
N LYS A 292 9.01 -10.32 -13.24
CA LYS A 292 9.70 -11.57 -12.99
C LYS A 292 9.51 -12.44 -14.22
N LYS A 293 10.42 -12.29 -15.19
CA LYS A 293 10.51 -13.21 -16.31
C LYS A 293 10.72 -14.60 -15.74
N TYR A 294 9.65 -15.39 -15.72
CA TYR A 294 9.77 -16.81 -15.93
C TYR A 294 10.46 -16.94 -17.29
N LEU A 295 11.76 -17.27 -17.24
CA LEU A 295 12.37 -18.00 -18.31
C LEU A 295 11.57 -19.30 -18.38
N THR A 296 10.53 -19.32 -19.23
CA THR A 296 10.06 -20.57 -19.80
C THR A 296 11.32 -21.23 -20.33
N ALA A 297 11.72 -22.33 -19.70
CA ALA A 297 12.81 -23.13 -20.21
C ALA A 297 12.33 -23.62 -21.58
N VAL A 298 12.77 -22.92 -22.63
CA VAL A 298 12.60 -23.40 -24.00
C VAL A 298 13.17 -24.80 -23.98
N GLN A 299 12.33 -25.79 -24.26
CA GLN A 299 12.77 -27.14 -24.48
C GLN A 299 13.65 -27.10 -25.72
N ASN A 300 14.96 -26.91 -25.52
CA ASN A 300 15.95 -27.06 -26.57
C ASN A 300 15.95 -28.54 -26.96
N THR A 301 15.09 -28.87 -27.92
CA THR A 301 15.27 -30.05 -28.75
C THR A 301 16.63 -29.94 -29.43
N LYS A 302 17.35 -31.05 -29.42
CA LYS A 302 18.74 -31.20 -29.84
C LYS A 302 18.95 -30.69 -31.26
N ASN A 303 19.95 -29.84 -31.50
CA ASN A 303 21.15 -30.20 -32.28
C ASN A 303 22.13 -29.02 -32.50
N GLY A 304 23.41 -29.32 -32.32
CA GLY A 304 24.61 -28.81 -33.03
C GLY A 304 24.76 -27.35 -33.47
N GLY A 305 25.79 -26.69 -32.90
CA GLY A 305 26.72 -25.84 -33.67
C GLY A 305 26.44 -24.34 -33.71
N GLU A 306 27.47 -23.55 -33.35
CA GLU A 306 27.88 -22.25 -33.94
C GLU A 306 26.80 -21.14 -34.18
N MET A 307 26.95 -19.88 -33.79
CA MET A 307 28.14 -19.03 -33.62
C MET A 307 27.79 -17.85 -32.69
N ILE A 308 28.74 -17.35 -31.89
CA ILE A 308 28.59 -16.06 -31.18
C ILE A 308 29.45 -15.01 -31.90
N PRO A 309 28.87 -13.91 -32.42
CA PRO A 309 29.66 -12.77 -32.90
C PRO A 309 30.29 -12.03 -31.71
N LYS A 310 31.56 -12.34 -31.43
CA LYS A 310 32.43 -11.46 -30.63
C LYS A 310 32.88 -10.30 -31.50
N ILE A 311 32.66 -9.07 -31.04
CA ILE A 311 33.52 -7.94 -31.43
C ILE A 311 34.36 -7.59 -30.20
N ILE A 312 35.67 -7.75 -30.36
CA ILE A 312 36.71 -7.44 -29.38
C ILE A 312 37.63 -6.40 -30.01
N GLN A 313 38.02 -5.38 -29.24
CA GLN A 313 39.40 -4.90 -29.19
C GLN A 313 39.62 -4.15 -27.87
N THR A 314 40.37 -4.76 -26.94
CA THR A 314 41.74 -4.37 -26.50
C THR A 314 41.76 -3.11 -25.63
N VAL A 315 42.35 -3.11 -24.43
CA VAL A 315 43.79 -3.38 -24.19
C VAL A 315 44.05 -4.46 -23.11
N SER A 316 45.13 -5.21 -23.31
CA SER A 316 45.68 -6.24 -22.42
C SER A 316 46.80 -5.72 -21.51
N VAL A 317 46.80 -6.12 -20.23
CA VAL A 317 48.02 -6.24 -19.42
C VAL A 317 47.97 -7.57 -18.66
N VAL A 318 49.15 -8.19 -18.51
CA VAL A 318 49.37 -9.59 -18.09
C VAL A 318 49.62 -9.68 -16.59
N ASN A 319 49.11 -10.73 -15.93
CA ASN A 319 49.93 -11.61 -15.08
C ASN A 319 49.22 -12.92 -14.74
N GLN A 320 49.97 -14.02 -14.81
CA GLN A 320 49.58 -15.35 -14.35
C GLN A 320 49.94 -15.48 -12.86
N ASP A 321 49.23 -16.34 -12.14
CA ASP A 321 49.90 -17.51 -11.57
C ASP A 321 48.92 -18.65 -11.28
N LYS A 322 49.42 -19.89 -11.32
CA LYS A 322 48.65 -21.13 -11.14
C LYS A 322 48.93 -21.73 -9.76
N ASN A 323 47.96 -22.44 -9.19
CA ASN A 323 48.16 -23.87 -8.95
C ASN A 323 46.86 -24.66 -8.71
N THR A 324 46.94 -25.94 -9.07
CA THR A 324 45.94 -27.02 -8.94
C THR A 324 46.30 -27.83 -7.65
N GLU A 325 45.47 -28.65 -6.99
CA GLU A 325 45.02 -30.01 -7.38
C GLU A 325 44.07 -30.66 -6.34
N LEU A 326 43.20 -31.57 -6.82
CA LEU A 326 42.63 -32.83 -6.26
C LEU A 326 42.07 -32.88 -4.80
N GLU A 327 40.81 -33.28 -4.56
CA GLU A 327 40.11 -34.58 -4.76
C GLU A 327 40.41 -35.67 -3.68
N ALA A 328 39.39 -36.02 -2.88
CA ALA A 328 39.27 -37.30 -2.15
C ALA A 328 37.83 -37.54 -1.65
N SER A 329 37.38 -38.80 -1.66
CA SER A 329 35.98 -39.23 -1.51
C SER A 329 35.59 -39.92 -0.18
N MET A 330 34.27 -39.95 0.09
CA MET A 330 33.42 -40.79 0.97
C MET A 330 33.94 -42.24 1.33
N PRO A 331 33.40 -42.99 2.35
CA PRO A 331 32.01 -42.98 2.87
C PRO A 331 31.71 -43.30 4.39
N TYR A 332 30.43 -43.12 4.76
CA TYR A 332 29.56 -43.79 5.77
C TYR A 332 30.09 -44.61 6.98
N THR A 333 29.64 -44.20 8.17
CA THR A 333 28.80 -44.96 9.17
C THR A 333 28.06 -43.91 10.03
N GLY A 334 27.03 -44.16 10.86
CA GLY A 334 26.22 -45.34 11.21
C GLY A 334 25.02 -44.92 12.12
N GLU A 335 24.20 -45.84 12.64
CA GLU A 335 23.01 -45.54 13.49
C GLU A 335 23.08 -46.21 14.88
N GLN A 336 22.57 -45.58 15.97
CA GLN A 336 21.38 -46.08 16.72
C GLN A 336 20.94 -45.21 17.94
N GLU A 337 19.63 -44.91 17.93
CA GLU A 337 18.62 -44.92 19.02
C GLU A 337 18.56 -43.97 20.26
N ARG A 338 17.33 -43.41 20.39
CA ARG A 338 16.52 -43.04 21.58
C ARG A 338 16.85 -41.81 22.46
N SER A 339 15.97 -40.83 22.34
CA SER A 339 15.13 -40.37 23.48
C SER A 339 13.85 -39.68 22.98
N HIS A 340 12.71 -39.98 23.62
CA HIS A 340 11.40 -39.46 23.20
C HIS A 340 11.15 -38.03 23.70
N SER A 341 10.51 -37.21 22.87
CA SER A 341 9.87 -35.96 23.32
C SER A 341 8.68 -35.60 22.43
N ASN A 342 7.56 -35.30 23.07
CA ASN A 342 6.26 -35.14 22.41
C ASN A 342 6.18 -33.81 21.66
N SER A 343 6.33 -33.85 20.34
CA SER A 343 5.95 -32.76 19.44
C SER A 343 5.21 -33.34 18.23
N SER A 344 3.91 -33.56 18.39
CA SER A 344 3.04 -33.97 17.28
C SER A 344 2.64 -32.75 16.47
N THR A 345 3.19 -32.68 15.26
CA THR A 345 2.92 -31.67 14.23
C THR A 345 1.58 -31.93 13.51
N LEU A 346 1.23 -30.99 12.62
CA LEU A 346 0.23 -31.13 11.56
C LEU A 346 -1.26 -30.97 11.94
N SER A 347 -1.67 -29.70 11.98
CA SER A 347 -2.77 -29.26 11.12
C SER A 347 -2.37 -28.05 10.25
N ASP A 348 -1.17 -28.12 9.65
CA ASP A 348 -0.68 -27.20 8.62
C ASP A 348 -1.42 -27.40 7.27
N ARG A 349 -2.73 -27.15 7.27
CA ARG A 349 -3.50 -27.01 6.02
C ARG A 349 -3.56 -25.54 5.61
N ARG A 350 -2.49 -25.14 4.93
CA ARG A 350 -2.40 -24.03 3.96
C ARG A 350 -2.47 -22.58 4.50
N LEU A 351 -1.44 -22.21 5.26
CA LEU A 351 -0.58 -21.12 4.73
C LEU A 351 0.43 -21.77 3.79
N SER A 352 -0.01 -22.08 2.57
CA SER A 352 0.88 -22.68 1.59
C SER A 352 1.94 -21.65 1.22
N ASN A 353 3.21 -22.01 1.45
CA ASN A 353 4.32 -21.57 0.60
C ASN A 353 4.12 -22.18 -0.80
N SER A 354 3.03 -21.78 -1.46
CA SER A 354 2.89 -21.92 -2.91
C SER A 354 4.13 -21.26 -3.51
N SER A 355 4.67 -21.85 -4.57
CA SER A 355 5.86 -21.31 -5.21
C SER A 355 5.65 -19.82 -5.48
N LEU A 356 6.69 -19.00 -5.28
CA LEU A 356 6.60 -17.53 -5.47
C LEU A 356 6.17 -17.11 -6.90
N CYS A 357 6.03 -18.07 -7.81
CA CYS A 357 5.40 -17.98 -9.12
C CYS A 357 3.86 -17.88 -9.07
N SER A 358 3.19 -18.76 -8.32
CA SER A 358 1.73 -18.92 -8.40
C SER A 358 0.94 -17.76 -7.77
N ILE A 359 1.45 -17.13 -6.71
CA ILE A 359 0.78 -15.98 -6.06
C ILE A 359 0.91 -14.70 -6.91
N GLU A 360 2.00 -14.56 -7.65
CA GLU A 360 2.22 -13.38 -8.52
C GLU A 360 1.46 -13.49 -9.84
N GLU A 361 1.23 -14.71 -10.33
CA GLU A 361 0.35 -14.97 -11.47
C GLU A 361 -1.13 -14.62 -11.16
N GLN A 362 -1.61 -14.93 -9.96
CA GLN A 362 -2.97 -14.57 -9.49
C GLN A 362 -3.24 -13.05 -9.45
N HIS A 363 -2.21 -12.23 -9.22
CA HIS A 363 -2.34 -10.76 -9.17
C HIS A 363 -1.80 -10.06 -10.41
N ARG A 364 -1.39 -10.81 -11.45
CA ARG A 364 -0.75 -10.27 -12.65
C ARG A 364 -1.56 -9.15 -13.32
N THR A 365 -2.86 -9.37 -13.54
CA THR A 365 -3.78 -8.40 -14.15
C THR A 365 -3.85 -7.09 -13.35
N VAL A 366 -3.72 -7.16 -12.02
CA VAL A 366 -3.72 -6.01 -11.10
C VAL A 366 -2.41 -5.23 -11.19
N TYR A 367 -1.29 -5.93 -11.33
CA TYR A 367 0.01 -5.30 -11.55
C TYR A 367 0.08 -4.64 -12.95
N GLU A 368 -0.49 -5.27 -13.98
CA GLU A 368 -0.62 -4.71 -15.33
C GLU A 368 -1.55 -3.48 -15.35
N MET A 369 -2.64 -3.49 -14.57
CA MET A 369 -3.52 -2.32 -14.36
C MET A 369 -2.75 -1.16 -13.72
N VAL A 370 -2.05 -1.40 -12.61
CA VAL A 370 -1.24 -0.36 -11.94
C VAL A 370 -0.11 0.15 -12.84
N GLN A 371 0.55 -0.74 -13.60
CA GLN A 371 1.56 -0.35 -14.58
C GLN A 371 0.96 0.57 -15.66
N ARG A 372 -0.24 0.27 -16.17
CA ARG A 372 -0.95 1.12 -17.14
C ARG A 372 -1.23 2.50 -16.57
N ILE A 373 -1.75 2.59 -15.34
CA ILE A 373 -2.03 3.86 -14.66
C ILE A 373 -0.74 4.67 -14.44
N LEU A 374 0.35 4.04 -14.01
CA LEU A 374 1.65 4.70 -13.83
C LEU A 374 2.30 5.18 -15.14
N LEU A 375 1.74 4.81 -16.29
CA LEU A 375 2.19 5.21 -17.62
C LEU A 375 1.11 6.02 -18.39
N SER A 376 -0.08 6.26 -17.83
CA SER A 376 -1.20 6.85 -18.60
C SER A 376 -1.09 8.35 -18.82
N THR A 377 -0.46 9.08 -17.89
CA THR A 377 -0.27 10.54 -18.00
C THR A 377 1.19 10.95 -17.87
N ARG A 378 1.55 12.10 -18.49
CA ARG A 378 2.88 12.71 -18.32
C ARG A 378 3.22 12.97 -16.86
N GLY A 379 2.22 13.30 -16.03
CA GLY A 379 2.38 13.48 -14.59
C GLY A 379 2.84 12.21 -13.88
N TYR A 380 2.22 11.06 -14.17
CA TYR A 380 2.67 9.78 -13.60
C TYR A 380 4.03 9.34 -14.15
N VAL A 381 4.30 9.50 -15.44
CA VAL A 381 5.63 9.19 -16.03
C VAL A 381 6.73 10.02 -15.37
N ASN A 382 6.52 11.32 -15.22
CA ASN A 382 7.45 12.23 -14.56
C ASN A 382 7.65 11.87 -13.08
N PHE A 383 6.57 11.52 -12.38
CA PHE A 383 6.63 11.02 -11.00
C PHE A 383 7.49 9.75 -10.90
N VAL A 384 7.28 8.75 -11.76
CA VAL A 384 8.05 7.49 -11.75
C VAL A 384 9.54 7.77 -12.00
N ASN A 385 9.85 8.63 -12.99
CA ASN A 385 11.23 9.02 -13.29
C ASN A 385 11.88 9.81 -12.15
N GLU A 386 11.14 10.66 -11.42
CA GLU A 386 11.66 11.34 -10.23
C GLU A 386 11.97 10.34 -9.10
N VAL A 387 11.08 9.38 -8.81
CA VAL A 387 11.37 8.32 -7.81
C VAL A 387 12.60 7.50 -8.21
N PHE A 388 12.77 7.24 -9.51
CA PHE A 388 13.95 6.56 -10.04
C PHE A 388 15.22 7.42 -9.97
N ARG A 389 15.13 8.74 -10.21
CA ARG A 389 16.22 9.70 -9.97
C ARG A 389 16.66 9.68 -8.50
N GLN A 390 15.71 9.68 -7.57
CA GLN A 390 15.95 9.57 -6.13
C GLN A 390 16.70 8.27 -5.77
N ALA A 391 16.54 7.18 -6.54
CA ALA A 391 17.30 5.94 -6.36
C ALA A 391 18.81 6.07 -6.67
N PHE A 392 19.23 7.06 -7.46
CA PHE A 392 20.65 7.44 -7.67
C PHE A 392 21.14 8.47 -6.63
N LEU A 393 20.25 8.94 -5.74
CA LEU A 393 20.60 9.76 -4.58
C LEU A 393 20.85 8.93 -3.31
N LEU A 394 20.49 7.64 -3.32
CA LEU A 394 20.67 6.71 -2.20
C LEU A 394 22.15 6.48 -1.82
N PRO A 395 22.43 6.15 -0.54
CA PRO A 395 23.76 5.75 -0.11
C PRO A 395 24.22 4.41 -0.72
N PRO A 396 25.54 4.13 -0.81
CA PRO A 396 26.06 2.88 -1.39
C PRO A 396 25.59 1.60 -0.68
N SER A 397 25.20 1.66 0.59
CA SER A 397 24.54 0.57 1.33
C SER A 397 23.31 0.03 0.59
N ASP A 398 22.60 0.90 -0.12
CA ASP A 398 21.30 0.61 -0.75
C ASP A 398 21.39 0.48 -2.27
N ILE A 399 22.60 0.30 -2.81
CA ILE A 399 22.89 0.10 -4.24
C ILE A 399 22.08 -1.06 -4.87
N ALA A 400 21.55 -1.98 -4.07
CA ALA A 400 20.60 -3.00 -4.52
C ALA A 400 19.30 -2.41 -5.12
N ALA A 401 18.82 -1.27 -4.62
CA ALA A 401 17.68 -0.55 -5.19
C ALA A 401 18.07 0.15 -6.51
N THR A 402 19.18 0.89 -6.52
CA THR A 402 19.72 1.56 -7.71
C THR A 402 19.96 0.57 -8.86
N ARG A 403 20.57 -0.60 -8.57
CA ARG A 403 20.77 -1.68 -9.57
C ARG A 403 19.46 -2.20 -10.16
N LYS A 404 18.35 -2.20 -9.42
CA LYS A 404 17.04 -2.56 -9.99
C LYS A 404 16.49 -1.45 -10.89
N VAL A 405 16.60 -0.18 -10.50
CA VAL A 405 16.22 0.97 -11.35
C VAL A 405 17.01 0.99 -12.66
N VAL A 406 18.33 0.72 -12.61
CA VAL A 406 19.16 0.56 -13.82
C VAL A 406 18.66 -0.57 -14.73
N LYS A 407 18.13 -1.67 -14.19
CA LYS A 407 17.50 -2.73 -15.00
C LYS A 407 16.21 -2.26 -15.69
N VAL A 408 15.43 -1.37 -15.05
CA VAL A 408 14.23 -0.78 -15.67
C VAL A 408 14.63 0.13 -16.83
N TYR A 409 15.56 1.07 -16.61
CA TYR A 409 16.07 1.92 -17.68
C TYR A 409 16.71 1.13 -18.81
N ARG A 410 17.48 0.07 -18.52
CA ARG A 410 18.01 -0.82 -19.56
C ARG A 410 16.91 -1.52 -20.36
N LYS A 411 15.81 -1.94 -19.74
CA LYS A 411 14.65 -2.51 -20.45
C LYS A 411 14.02 -1.46 -21.37
N TRP A 412 13.81 -0.25 -20.88
CA TRP A 412 13.19 0.84 -21.66
C TRP A 412 14.07 1.35 -22.82
N ILE A 413 15.37 1.57 -22.60
CA ILE A 413 16.30 2.05 -23.64
C ILE A 413 16.49 1.02 -24.77
N LEU A 414 16.31 -0.27 -24.47
CA LEU A 414 16.38 -1.37 -25.45
C LEU A 414 15.01 -1.72 -26.07
N GLN A 415 13.94 -1.00 -25.74
CA GLN A 415 12.64 -1.12 -26.41
C GLN A 415 12.56 -0.09 -27.54
N GLU A 416 12.19 -0.51 -28.75
CA GLU A 416 12.12 0.37 -29.94
C GLU A 416 11.18 1.57 -29.73
N LYS A 417 10.07 1.36 -29.02
CA LYS A 417 9.09 2.40 -28.67
C LYS A 417 8.51 2.16 -27.28
N PRO A 418 9.07 2.76 -26.22
CA PRO A 418 8.52 2.65 -24.87
C PRO A 418 7.19 3.39 -24.76
N VAL A 419 6.19 2.80 -24.10
CA VAL A 419 4.82 3.35 -23.95
C VAL A 419 4.82 4.79 -23.41
N PHE A 420 5.70 5.12 -22.46
CA PHE A 420 5.78 6.48 -21.92
C PHE A 420 6.32 7.54 -22.89
N MET A 421 6.86 7.15 -24.05
CA MET A 421 7.29 8.06 -25.12
C MET A 421 6.18 8.32 -26.15
N GLU A 422 5.04 7.65 -26.02
CA GLU A 422 3.85 7.90 -26.84
C GLU A 422 3.08 9.14 -26.34
N GLU A 423 2.21 9.72 -27.17
CA GLU A 423 1.32 10.77 -26.70
C GLU A 423 0.26 10.17 -25.76
N PRO A 424 -0.02 10.78 -24.59
CA PRO A 424 -1.10 10.34 -23.71
C PRO A 424 -2.45 10.38 -24.42
N ASP A 425 -3.32 9.42 -24.11
CA ASP A 425 -4.69 9.42 -24.59
C ASP A 425 -5.47 10.64 -24.06
N LYS A 426 -5.96 11.49 -24.98
CA LYS A 426 -6.71 12.74 -24.71
C LYS A 426 -8.02 12.56 -23.92
N ARG A 427 -8.33 11.35 -23.45
CA ARG A 427 -9.57 11.02 -22.73
C ARG A 427 -9.45 11.24 -21.21
N GLU A 428 -8.24 11.21 -20.64
CA GLU A 428 -8.06 11.35 -19.18
C GLU A 428 -7.91 12.80 -18.70
N ASP A 429 -7.51 13.75 -19.57
CA ASP A 429 -7.25 15.16 -19.21
C ASP A 429 -8.48 15.88 -18.58
N GLY A 430 -9.69 15.36 -18.78
CA GLY A 430 -10.94 15.92 -18.24
C GLY A 430 -11.33 15.48 -16.83
N GLN A 431 -10.61 14.54 -16.20
CA GLN A 431 -10.96 14.00 -14.86
C GLN A 431 -9.94 14.35 -13.76
N ASP A 432 -8.94 15.17 -14.05
CA ASP A 432 -7.95 15.68 -13.08
C ASP A 432 -8.48 16.81 -12.16
N ALA A 433 -9.80 16.89 -11.94
CA ALA A 433 -10.40 17.72 -10.89
C ALA A 433 -9.92 17.35 -9.46
N VAL A 434 -9.26 16.20 -9.30
CA VAL A 434 -8.63 15.75 -8.05
C VAL A 434 -7.37 16.57 -7.70
N VAL A 435 -6.79 17.33 -8.65
CA VAL A 435 -5.62 18.20 -8.41
C VAL A 435 -5.95 19.40 -7.51
N ALA A 436 -7.22 19.78 -7.37
CA ALA A 436 -7.68 20.92 -6.55
C ALA A 436 -7.37 20.78 -5.03
N LEU A 437 -6.85 19.63 -4.57
CA LEU A 437 -6.45 19.40 -3.18
C LEU A 437 -4.95 19.63 -2.89
N GLU A 438 -4.17 20.13 -3.87
CA GLU A 438 -2.74 20.46 -3.70
C GLU A 438 -2.43 21.97 -3.53
N ASP A 439 -3.37 22.91 -3.76
CA ASP A 439 -3.05 24.33 -4.02
C ASP A 439 -3.30 25.35 -2.87
N GLU A 440 -3.92 24.96 -1.74
CA GLU A 440 -4.30 25.91 -0.67
C GLU A 440 -3.17 26.36 0.29
N SER A 441 -1.92 25.90 0.12
CA SER A 441 -0.86 26.12 1.13
C SER A 441 0.36 26.91 0.66
N ALA A 442 0.29 27.65 -0.45
CA ALA A 442 1.46 28.30 -1.04
C ALA A 442 1.20 29.71 -1.61
N GLN A 443 0.61 30.62 -0.83
CA GLN A 443 0.51 32.03 -1.24
C GLN A 443 0.48 33.07 -0.09
N THR A 444 1.52 33.05 0.76
CA THR A 444 1.90 34.20 1.61
C THR A 444 3.42 34.33 1.70
N ASP A 445 4.01 35.17 0.84
CA ASP A 445 4.97 36.23 1.23
C ASP A 445 5.74 36.78 0.01
N GLY A 446 5.68 38.10 -0.16
CA GLY A 446 6.37 38.84 -1.23
C GLY A 446 5.82 40.27 -1.33
N PRO A 447 6.62 41.32 -1.07
CA PRO A 447 6.10 42.68 -0.94
C PRO A 447 5.78 43.30 -2.31
N MET A 448 4.51 43.60 -2.55
CA MET A 448 4.07 44.41 -3.69
C MET A 448 4.48 45.88 -3.50
N ALA A 449 5.41 46.36 -4.32
CA ALA A 449 5.63 47.80 -4.50
C ALA A 449 4.50 48.37 -5.38
N ALA A 450 3.76 49.35 -4.85
CA ALA A 450 2.63 49.95 -5.55
C ALA A 450 3.05 51.03 -6.57
N PRO A 451 2.42 51.11 -7.75
CA PRO A 451 2.38 52.33 -8.55
C PRO A 451 1.28 53.27 -8.04
N ALA A 452 1.50 54.58 -8.12
CA ALA A 452 0.62 55.59 -7.54
C ALA A 452 -0.24 56.36 -8.57
N HIS A 453 -1.34 56.92 -8.08
CA HIS A 453 -2.16 58.02 -8.63
C HIS A 453 -2.96 57.85 -9.93
N SER A 454 -4.29 57.78 -9.76
CA SER A 454 -5.37 58.57 -10.43
C SER A 454 -6.70 57.81 -10.26
N LEU A 455 -7.86 58.39 -9.95
CA LEU A 455 -8.30 59.76 -9.68
C LEU A 455 -9.44 59.73 -8.63
N LEU A 456 -9.83 60.88 -8.07
CA LEU A 456 -10.94 60.98 -7.11
C LEU A 456 -12.29 60.64 -7.75
N GLN A 457 -13.17 59.96 -7.01
CA GLN A 457 -14.54 60.43 -6.86
C GLN A 457 -15.08 60.13 -5.45
N GLN A 458 -15.96 61.00 -4.97
CA GLN A 458 -16.21 61.23 -3.54
C GLN A 458 -17.17 60.23 -2.88
N GLN A 459 -16.98 60.06 -1.58
CA GLN A 459 -17.99 59.55 -0.65
C GLN A 459 -19.20 60.48 -0.62
N THR A 460 -20.40 59.92 -0.71
CA THR A 460 -21.56 60.30 0.13
C THR A 460 -22.57 59.16 0.10
N ASN A 461 -22.80 58.52 1.25
CA ASN A 461 -24.03 57.75 1.45
C ASN A 461 -24.39 57.71 2.94
N TYR A 462 -25.29 58.59 3.33
CA TYR A 462 -25.97 58.55 4.61
C TYR A 462 -27.43 58.99 4.40
N HIS A 463 -28.30 58.33 5.15
CA HIS A 463 -29.73 58.60 5.37
C HIS A 463 -30.79 58.06 4.40
N GLN A 464 -31.79 57.44 5.06
CA GLN A 464 -33.22 57.33 4.72
C GLN A 464 -33.67 56.28 3.70
N GLN A 465 -34.09 55.13 4.26
CA GLN A 465 -35.40 54.49 3.97
C GLN A 465 -36.52 55.55 3.81
N PRO A 466 -37.58 55.32 3.00
CA PRO A 466 -38.52 54.21 3.27
C PRO A 466 -39.28 53.60 2.06
N LEU A 467 -40.14 52.60 2.36
CA LEU A 467 -41.33 52.13 1.59
C LEU A 467 -41.09 51.78 0.10
N LEU A 468 -41.24 50.52 -0.32
CA LEU A 468 -42.42 49.66 -0.15
C LEU A 468 -42.05 48.17 -0.34
#